data_AF-A0A814K4N5-F1
#
_entry.id   AF-A0A814K4N5-F1
#
_cell.length_a   1.000
_cell.length_b   1.000
_cell.length_c   1.000
_cell.angle_alpha   90.00
_cell.angle_beta   90.00
_cell.angle_gamma   90.00
#
_symmetry.space_group_name_H-M   'P 1'
#
loop_
_entity.id
_entity.type
_entity.pdbx_description
1 polymer ?
#
loop_
_entity_poly.entity_id
_entity_poly.type
_entity_poly.pdbx_seq_one_letter_code
_entity_poly.pdbx_strand_id
1 'polypeptide(L)'
;MSVLDLLIPSRLNNSDELISKLETLPSYENLKQNSDEPALFDDEQEPSSGLIKMIRRNSQSEQTRIDSLNVIDTDDTINSYSIDDDDDIITNESESTPTTVTNSIDEHSNQDNDDDESYIHILKSRVKHIFIMSENGKPVFTRYGDDDQLVTLMGVMQTLVSFTEITESSQLNYIKAGRSRIAFLHKEPFVFVLVTHTNEHSICLLQQLTYVYHQIISTLTLSRIKQKFLVQPNFDIRRWFSNAEKKLLHNIIDMYEHDLGMLMTSVKCLILPANIRNQIGQIVAQTIRGQQDMIFAMILAHGHLVSIARLRNYHLHPSDLYLLINLVNSSDAFKGVESWVPVCLPRFDSGGCFHAHISYLDDSCDVCLVLLTVNPEHFQILFDFKQIINEKLKKINLITQIKLALEKNRLLSDEIACDDLRYFAYKSRGLSQYISSKLSKPYITNEQHIRLFELIRYIYGRLHHPNQQLKIIYFKTEYESLLGWLAPGFELHVVFSPFVTMETVILCTDRILSYIKREESQLFIIRCEYF
;
A
#
# COMPACT_ATOMS: atom_id res chain seq x y z
N MET A 1 -10.21 31.30 4.20
CA MET A 1 -11.05 30.12 4.45
C MET A 1 -10.16 28.90 4.29
N SER A 2 -10.18 27.95 5.24
CA SER A 2 -9.45 26.70 5.11
C SER A 2 -10.21 25.79 4.14
N VAL A 3 -9.58 25.02 3.26
CA VAL A 3 -10.31 24.02 2.44
C VAL A 3 -10.88 22.91 3.30
N LEU A 4 -10.36 22.73 4.52
CA LEU A 4 -11.06 21.91 5.52
C LEU A 4 -12.47 22.42 5.77
N ASP A 5 -12.70 23.73 5.69
CA ASP A 5 -14.04 24.32 5.83
C ASP A 5 -14.97 23.97 4.67
N LEU A 6 -14.42 23.57 3.50
CA LEU A 6 -15.19 23.07 2.35
C LEU A 6 -15.56 21.59 2.48
N LEU A 7 -14.91 20.88 3.40
CA LEU A 7 -15.24 19.49 3.70
C LEU A 7 -16.26 19.37 4.84
N ILE A 8 -16.60 20.47 5.51
CA ILE A 8 -17.51 20.48 6.67
C ILE A 8 -18.95 20.65 6.17
N PRO A 9 -19.84 19.66 6.42
CA PRO A 9 -21.21 19.68 5.92
C PRO A 9 -22.03 20.91 6.33
N SER A 10 -22.03 21.33 7.61
CA SER A 10 -22.87 22.48 8.04
C SER A 10 -22.44 23.82 7.43
N ARG A 11 -21.20 23.91 6.94
CA ARG A 11 -20.64 25.14 6.34
C ARG A 11 -20.98 25.28 4.86
N LEU A 12 -21.79 24.36 4.35
CA LEU A 12 -22.28 24.29 2.98
C LEU A 12 -23.82 24.36 3.01
N ASN A 13 -24.39 25.55 2.88
CA ASN A 13 -25.85 25.69 2.94
C ASN A 13 -26.55 25.14 1.69
N ASN A 14 -25.82 24.99 0.57
CA ASN A 14 -26.34 24.58 -0.72
C ASN A 14 -25.20 24.36 -1.74
N SER A 15 -25.48 23.57 -2.79
CA SER A 15 -24.53 23.24 -3.85
C SER A 15 -23.92 24.48 -4.51
N ASP A 16 -24.70 25.56 -4.68
CA ASP A 16 -24.26 26.80 -5.33
C ASP A 16 -23.22 27.58 -4.48
N GLU A 17 -23.24 27.44 -3.16
CA GLU A 17 -22.26 28.05 -2.26
C GLU A 17 -20.92 27.30 -2.30
N LEU A 18 -20.95 25.97 -2.44
CA LEU A 18 -19.76 25.15 -2.68
C LEU A 18 -19.09 25.56 -4.01
N ILE A 19 -19.89 25.78 -5.06
CA ILE A 19 -19.43 26.20 -6.40
C ILE A 19 -18.68 27.54 -6.32
N SER A 20 -19.31 28.56 -5.72
CA SER A 20 -18.71 29.88 -5.51
C SER A 20 -17.40 29.80 -4.70
N LYS A 21 -17.34 28.95 -3.68
CA LYS A 21 -16.14 28.80 -2.84
C LYS A 21 -15.01 28.05 -3.56
N LEU A 22 -15.30 27.05 -4.40
CA LEU A 22 -14.30 26.30 -5.16
C LEU A 22 -13.60 27.17 -6.21
N GLU A 23 -14.33 28.05 -6.88
CA GLU A 23 -13.80 28.99 -7.89
C GLU A 23 -12.79 30.00 -7.29
N THR A 24 -12.78 30.18 -5.97
CA THR A 24 -11.87 31.12 -5.27
C THR A 24 -10.56 30.51 -4.76
N LEU A 25 -10.36 29.20 -4.92
CA LEU A 25 -9.16 28.53 -4.38
C LEU A 25 -7.92 28.70 -5.28
N PRO A 26 -6.75 29.04 -4.71
CA PRO A 26 -5.53 29.20 -5.47
C PRO A 26 -4.92 27.86 -5.91
N SER A 27 -4.71 27.72 -7.22
CA SER A 27 -4.04 26.64 -7.96
C SER A 27 -4.73 25.27 -7.96
N TYR A 28 -5.68 25.14 -8.89
CA TYR A 28 -6.02 23.90 -9.59
C TYR A 28 -4.78 23.42 -10.37
N GLU A 29 -4.06 22.41 -9.87
CA GLU A 29 -3.14 21.65 -10.70
C GLU A 29 -3.92 20.51 -11.37
N ASN A 30 -4.65 20.85 -12.43
CA ASN A 30 -5.07 19.84 -13.39
C ASN A 30 -3.80 19.34 -14.07
N LEU A 31 -3.30 18.19 -13.62
CA LEU A 31 -2.47 17.34 -14.48
C LEU A 31 -3.36 16.99 -15.68
N LYS A 32 -3.29 17.81 -16.74
CA LYS A 32 -3.88 17.46 -18.02
C LYS A 32 -3.29 16.11 -18.40
N GLN A 33 -4.10 15.06 -18.23
CA GLN A 33 -3.98 13.88 -19.06
C GLN A 33 -4.28 14.37 -20.48
N ASN A 34 -3.26 14.91 -21.15
CA ASN A 34 -3.18 14.65 -22.58
C ASN A 34 -3.23 13.13 -22.71
N SER A 35 -3.85 12.65 -23.77
CA SER A 35 -4.06 11.25 -24.12
C SER A 35 -2.78 10.43 -24.33
N ASP A 36 -1.67 10.84 -23.71
CA ASP A 36 -0.49 10.07 -23.37
C ASP A 36 -0.35 10.18 -21.84
N GLU A 37 -0.73 9.12 -21.12
CA GLU A 37 -0.66 9.05 -19.65
C GLU A 37 0.69 9.60 -19.14
N PRO A 38 0.72 10.50 -18.15
CA PRO A 38 1.99 10.88 -17.54
C PRO A 38 2.60 9.62 -16.95
N ALA A 39 3.84 9.30 -17.37
CA ALA A 39 4.62 8.10 -17.03
C ALA A 39 4.93 7.94 -15.53
N LEU A 40 3.90 7.93 -14.69
CA LEU A 40 3.86 7.19 -13.46
C LEU A 40 3.55 5.75 -13.85
N PHE A 41 4.62 4.95 -13.87
CA PHE A 41 4.60 3.50 -14.06
C PHE A 41 4.32 3.07 -15.51
N ASP A 42 5.37 2.94 -16.34
CA ASP A 42 5.34 2.25 -17.65
C ASP A 42 4.35 1.07 -17.63
N ASP A 43 3.18 1.27 -18.23
CA ASP A 43 2.09 0.33 -18.38
C ASP A 43 2.22 -0.35 -19.73
N GLU A 44 3.30 -1.11 -19.95
CA GLU A 44 3.38 -1.94 -21.17
C GLU A 44 4.39 -3.09 -21.01
N GLN A 45 4.05 -4.04 -20.14
CA GLN A 45 4.41 -5.44 -20.37
C GLN A 45 3.18 -6.30 -20.07
N GLU A 46 2.24 -6.36 -21.02
CA GLU A 46 1.24 -7.41 -20.99
C GLU A 46 1.95 -8.77 -20.95
N PRO A 47 1.61 -9.67 -20.01
CA PRO A 47 2.10 -11.03 -20.07
C PRO A 47 1.63 -11.66 -21.38
N SER A 48 2.50 -12.46 -22.00
CA SER A 48 2.22 -13.06 -23.31
C SER A 48 0.82 -13.68 -23.35
N SER A 49 0.08 -13.48 -24.45
CA SER A 49 -1.33 -13.86 -24.60
C SER A 49 -1.67 -15.32 -24.24
N GLY A 50 -0.68 -16.20 -24.13
CA GLY A 50 -0.80 -17.55 -23.59
C GLY A 50 -1.11 -17.62 -22.09
N LEU A 51 -0.48 -16.80 -21.23
CA LEU A 51 -0.76 -16.82 -19.79
C LEU A 51 -2.15 -16.28 -19.47
N ILE A 52 -2.56 -15.19 -20.11
CA ILE A 52 -3.90 -14.61 -19.90
C ILE A 52 -4.98 -15.66 -20.21
N LYS A 53 -4.78 -16.48 -21.26
CA LYS A 53 -5.67 -17.61 -21.56
C LYS A 53 -5.66 -18.69 -20.48
N MET A 54 -4.50 -18.99 -19.90
CA MET A 54 -4.37 -19.98 -18.83
C MET A 54 -5.02 -19.51 -17.53
N ILE A 55 -4.73 -18.27 -17.11
CA ILE A 55 -5.33 -17.61 -15.94
C ILE A 55 -6.85 -17.55 -16.09
N ARG A 56 -7.37 -17.13 -17.26
CA ARG A 56 -8.81 -17.05 -17.51
C ARG A 56 -9.49 -18.42 -17.53
N ARG A 57 -8.84 -19.48 -18.04
CA ARG A 57 -9.37 -20.84 -17.97
C ARG A 57 -9.53 -21.32 -16.53
N ASN A 58 -8.51 -21.09 -15.69
CA ASN A 58 -8.53 -21.55 -14.29
C ASN A 58 -9.43 -20.68 -13.40
N SER A 59 -9.61 -19.40 -13.74
CA SER A 59 -10.55 -18.50 -13.04
C SER A 59 -12.01 -18.87 -13.32
N GLN A 60 -12.34 -19.39 -14.52
CA GLN A 60 -13.70 -19.82 -14.87
C GLN A 60 -14.14 -21.10 -14.12
N SER A 61 -13.21 -21.97 -13.71
CA SER A 61 -13.52 -23.17 -12.93
C SER A 61 -13.86 -22.91 -11.46
N GLU A 62 -13.47 -21.77 -10.89
CA GLU A 62 -13.89 -21.39 -9.52
C GLU A 62 -15.34 -20.88 -9.49
N GLN A 63 -15.86 -20.37 -10.62
CA GLN A 63 -17.23 -19.83 -10.70
C GLN A 63 -18.32 -20.92 -10.68
N THR A 64 -17.98 -22.17 -11.00
CA THR A 64 -18.90 -23.32 -10.99
C THR A 64 -18.90 -24.12 -9.68
N ARG A 65 -18.14 -23.73 -8.64
CA ARG A 65 -18.06 -24.46 -7.35
C ARG A 65 -18.74 -23.77 -6.15
N ILE A 66 -19.52 -22.71 -6.36
CA ILE A 66 -20.25 -22.01 -5.27
C ILE A 66 -21.77 -22.31 -5.25
N ASP A 67 -22.33 -22.93 -6.29
CA ASP A 67 -23.74 -23.36 -6.30
C ASP A 67 -23.87 -24.88 -6.22
N SER A 68 -23.72 -25.45 -5.02
CA SER A 68 -24.33 -26.75 -4.67
C SER A 68 -24.01 -27.17 -3.23
N LEU A 69 -24.78 -26.64 -2.28
CA LEU A 69 -25.13 -27.35 -1.04
C LEU A 69 -26.56 -26.93 -0.66
N ASN A 70 -27.53 -27.54 -1.36
CA ASN A 70 -28.90 -27.65 -0.87
C ASN A 70 -28.93 -28.73 0.22
N VAL A 71 -29.27 -28.35 1.44
CA VAL A 71 -29.93 -29.25 2.40
C VAL A 71 -31.14 -28.49 2.95
N ILE A 72 -32.31 -29.08 2.69
CA ILE A 72 -33.63 -28.68 3.17
C ILE A 72 -33.99 -29.59 4.37
N ASP A 73 -34.94 -29.10 5.17
CA ASP A 73 -35.73 -29.74 6.25
C ASP A 73 -35.16 -29.65 7.67
N THR A 74 -35.93 -29.32 8.72
CA THR A 74 -37.37 -29.00 8.90
C THR A 74 -37.53 -28.38 10.30
N ASP A 75 -38.61 -27.62 10.49
CA ASP A 75 -39.13 -27.17 11.79
C ASP A 75 -39.24 -28.28 12.84
N ASP A 76 -39.04 -27.94 14.12
CA ASP A 76 -39.93 -28.41 15.18
C ASP A 76 -39.88 -27.54 16.45
N THR A 77 -41.08 -27.29 16.95
CA THR A 77 -41.50 -26.45 18.08
C THR A 77 -41.34 -27.11 19.46
N ILE A 78 -41.17 -26.24 20.48
CA ILE A 78 -41.57 -26.38 21.91
C ILE A 78 -40.76 -27.35 22.80
N ASN A 79 -40.05 -26.80 23.81
CA ASN A 79 -40.46 -26.96 25.21
C ASN A 79 -39.71 -26.07 26.21
N SER A 80 -40.51 -25.66 27.19
CA SER A 80 -40.25 -25.00 28.46
C SER A 80 -39.09 -25.55 29.29
N TYR A 81 -38.42 -24.68 30.04
CA TYR A 81 -38.13 -24.88 31.47
C TYR A 81 -37.98 -23.52 32.17
N SER A 82 -38.92 -23.24 33.05
CA SER A 82 -38.82 -22.31 34.18
C SER A 82 -37.96 -22.94 35.28
N ILE A 83 -37.31 -22.14 36.10
CA ILE A 83 -37.41 -22.17 37.58
C ILE A 83 -36.92 -20.81 38.10
N ASP A 84 -37.73 -20.32 39.03
CA ASP A 84 -37.72 -19.08 39.79
C ASP A 84 -36.56 -18.99 40.79
N ASP A 85 -36.24 -17.77 41.24
CA ASP A 85 -36.55 -17.34 42.63
C ASP A 85 -36.04 -15.90 42.87
N ASP A 86 -37.02 -15.01 43.02
CA ASP A 86 -37.22 -14.00 44.08
C ASP A 86 -36.05 -13.12 44.55
N ASP A 87 -36.25 -11.80 44.45
CA ASP A 87 -36.73 -11.03 45.62
C ASP A 87 -37.19 -9.60 45.22
N ASP A 88 -38.45 -9.33 45.57
CA ASP A 88 -39.13 -8.04 45.54
C ASP A 88 -38.53 -7.00 46.51
N ILE A 89 -38.83 -5.71 46.29
CA ILE A 89 -39.53 -4.81 47.26
C ILE A 89 -39.60 -3.36 46.70
N ILE A 90 -40.79 -3.03 46.18
CA ILE A 90 -41.72 -1.98 46.65
C ILE A 90 -41.41 -0.48 46.42
N THR A 91 -42.21 0.09 45.49
CA THR A 91 -43.02 1.34 45.55
C THR A 91 -42.33 2.71 45.41
N ASN A 92 -42.90 3.75 44.79
CA ASN A 92 -44.31 4.18 44.70
C ASN A 92 -44.58 4.94 43.40
N GLU A 93 -45.80 4.75 42.89
CA GLU A 93 -46.49 5.62 41.94
C GLU A 93 -46.82 6.98 42.56
N SER A 94 -46.87 8.03 41.73
CA SER A 94 -47.95 9.02 41.80
C SER A 94 -48.04 9.76 40.47
N GLU A 95 -49.13 9.49 39.76
CA GLU A 95 -49.63 10.31 38.66
C GLU A 95 -50.01 11.72 39.16
N SER A 96 -49.65 12.75 38.40
CA SER A 96 -50.54 13.89 38.18
C SER A 96 -50.14 14.62 36.90
N THR A 97 -51.04 14.63 35.93
CA THR A 97 -51.12 15.67 34.89
C THR A 97 -52.05 16.77 35.44
N PRO A 98 -51.87 18.07 35.10
CA PRO A 98 -52.42 18.54 33.83
C PRO A 98 -51.69 19.73 33.14
N THR A 99 -51.75 19.71 31.80
CA THR A 99 -51.88 20.86 30.86
C THR A 99 -50.72 21.87 30.65
N THR A 100 -50.04 21.67 29.51
CA THR A 100 -49.71 22.65 28.44
C THR A 100 -49.14 24.03 28.81
N VAL A 101 -47.82 24.20 28.64
CA VAL A 101 -47.25 25.38 27.95
C VAL A 101 -46.05 24.91 27.11
N THR A 102 -46.15 25.20 25.82
CA THR A 102 -45.14 25.06 24.77
C THR A 102 -43.80 25.70 25.14
N ASN A 103 -42.70 24.97 24.95
CA ASN A 103 -41.41 25.52 24.56
C ASN A 103 -40.58 24.41 23.89
N SER A 104 -40.79 24.27 22.58
CA SER A 104 -39.85 23.63 21.67
C SER A 104 -38.61 24.51 21.57
N ILE A 105 -37.54 24.11 22.25
CA ILE A 105 -36.21 24.69 22.08
C ILE A 105 -35.31 23.57 21.56
N ASP A 106 -34.99 23.66 20.28
CA ASP A 106 -33.70 23.34 19.65
C ASP A 106 -32.87 22.19 20.25
N GLU A 107 -33.25 20.95 19.94
CA GLU A 107 -32.32 19.80 20.04
C GLU A 107 -31.65 19.43 18.71
N HIS A 108 -32.09 20.00 17.58
CA HIS A 108 -31.50 19.70 16.26
C HIS A 108 -30.25 20.51 15.91
N SER A 109 -29.97 21.65 16.58
CA SER A 109 -28.81 22.49 16.25
C SER A 109 -27.52 22.13 17.01
N ASN A 110 -27.60 21.31 18.06
CA ASN A 110 -26.41 20.95 18.86
C ASN A 110 -25.69 19.71 18.30
N GLN A 111 -26.41 18.74 17.71
CA GLN A 111 -25.79 17.56 17.09
C GLN A 111 -24.94 17.91 15.86
N ASP A 112 -25.43 18.78 14.98
CA ASP A 112 -24.69 19.17 13.77
C ASP A 112 -23.37 19.90 14.09
N ASN A 113 -23.34 20.69 15.17
CA ASN A 113 -22.12 21.38 15.60
C ASN A 113 -21.10 20.43 16.26
N ASP A 114 -21.56 19.44 17.02
CA ASP A 114 -20.70 18.43 17.65
C ASP A 114 -20.06 17.51 16.61
N ASP A 115 -20.81 17.11 15.58
CA ASP A 115 -20.31 16.27 14.49
C ASP A 115 -19.25 16.99 13.63
N ASP A 116 -19.44 18.28 13.36
CA ASP A 116 -18.46 19.07 12.64
C ASP A 116 -17.17 19.31 13.42
N GLU A 117 -17.26 19.55 14.72
CA GLU A 117 -16.07 19.62 15.57
C GLU A 117 -15.32 18.29 15.58
N SER A 118 -16.04 17.16 15.59
CA SER A 118 -15.47 15.83 15.46
C SER A 118 -14.75 15.63 14.11
N TYR A 119 -15.37 16.02 12.98
CA TYR A 119 -14.75 15.95 11.65
C TYR A 119 -13.49 16.81 11.55
N ILE A 120 -13.58 18.06 12.01
CA ILE A 120 -12.44 18.97 12.07
C ILE A 120 -11.33 18.38 12.92
N HIS A 121 -11.67 17.82 14.08
CA HIS A 121 -10.70 17.21 14.97
C HIS A 121 -10.01 16.03 14.30
N ILE A 122 -10.73 15.13 13.63
CA ILE A 122 -10.15 14.00 12.88
C ILE A 122 -9.22 14.49 11.77
N LEU A 123 -9.68 15.44 10.95
CA LEU A 123 -8.90 15.99 9.84
C LEU A 123 -7.68 16.80 10.28
N LYS A 124 -7.68 17.41 11.48
CA LYS A 124 -6.56 18.21 12.00
C LYS A 124 -5.63 17.43 12.91
N SER A 125 -6.13 16.45 13.66
CA SER A 125 -5.33 15.69 14.64
C SER A 125 -4.38 14.68 14.00
N ARG A 126 -4.64 14.31 12.74
CA ARG A 126 -3.85 13.31 12.01
C ARG A 126 -3.02 13.98 10.93
N VAL A 127 -1.77 13.56 10.80
CA VAL A 127 -0.84 14.05 9.76
C VAL A 127 -1.35 13.69 8.37
N LYS A 128 -1.91 12.48 8.22
CA LYS A 128 -2.41 11.94 6.95
C LYS A 128 -3.59 11.01 7.18
N HIS A 129 -4.67 11.18 6.42
CA HIS A 129 -5.88 10.38 6.49
C HIS A 129 -6.28 9.90 5.09
N ILE A 130 -6.70 8.64 4.97
CA ILE A 130 -7.21 8.07 3.72
C ILE A 130 -8.66 7.63 3.91
N PHE A 131 -9.51 8.02 2.98
CA PHE A 131 -10.92 7.68 2.86
C PHE A 131 -11.12 6.91 1.55
N ILE A 132 -11.93 5.86 1.61
CA ILE A 132 -12.37 5.09 0.45
C ILE A 132 -13.89 5.07 0.52
N MET A 133 -14.54 5.46 -0.56
CA MET A 133 -15.99 5.46 -0.71
C MET A 133 -16.40 4.88 -2.06
N SER A 134 -17.66 4.49 -2.19
CA SER A 134 -18.24 4.17 -3.49
C SER A 134 -18.59 5.44 -4.26
N GLU A 135 -18.90 5.32 -5.55
CA GLU A 135 -19.37 6.45 -6.37
C GLU A 135 -20.68 7.09 -5.88
N ASN A 136 -21.42 6.42 -5.00
CA ASN A 136 -22.61 6.99 -4.36
C ASN A 136 -22.27 7.65 -3.00
N GLY A 137 -20.99 7.85 -2.68
CA GLY A 137 -20.51 8.46 -1.44
C GLY A 137 -20.64 7.55 -0.21
N LYS A 138 -20.95 6.26 -0.38
CA LYS A 138 -21.04 5.32 0.75
C LYS A 138 -19.63 5.00 1.26
N PRO A 139 -19.35 5.10 2.56
CA PRO A 139 -18.06 4.71 3.10
C PRO A 139 -17.70 3.26 2.77
N VAL A 140 -16.42 3.00 2.54
CA VAL A 140 -15.85 1.66 2.36
C VAL A 140 -14.74 1.41 3.38
N PHE A 141 -13.89 2.41 3.60
CA PHE A 141 -12.80 2.35 4.57
C PHE A 141 -12.37 3.77 4.99
N THR A 142 -12.06 3.91 6.26
CA THR A 142 -11.36 5.07 6.83
C THR A 142 -10.09 4.61 7.56
N ARG A 143 -8.97 5.32 7.37
CA ARG A 143 -7.73 5.01 8.11
C ARG A 143 -7.89 5.23 9.62
N TYR A 144 -8.70 6.21 10.02
CA TYR A 144 -8.94 6.54 11.42
C TYR A 144 -10.41 6.90 11.65
N GLY A 145 -10.92 6.61 12.85
CA GLY A 145 -12.32 6.84 13.20
C GLY A 145 -13.23 5.71 12.74
N ASP A 146 -14.53 5.93 12.87
CA ASP A 146 -15.57 4.99 12.47
C ASP A 146 -16.15 5.38 11.10
N ASP A 147 -16.37 4.38 10.25
CA ASP A 147 -16.88 4.56 8.88
C ASP A 147 -18.28 5.19 8.91
N ASP A 148 -19.12 4.80 9.88
CA ASP A 148 -20.51 5.26 9.98
C ASP A 148 -20.64 6.71 10.47
N GLN A 149 -19.67 7.18 11.28
CA GLN A 149 -19.64 8.57 11.74
C GLN A 149 -19.22 9.53 10.62
N LEU A 150 -18.41 9.05 9.66
CA LEU A 150 -17.80 9.88 8.60
C LEU A 150 -18.60 9.90 7.29
N VAL A 151 -19.82 9.34 7.28
CA VAL A 151 -20.68 9.26 6.09
C VAL A 151 -20.92 10.62 5.46
N THR A 152 -21.28 11.63 6.27
CA THR A 152 -21.61 12.97 5.77
C THR A 152 -20.40 13.65 5.13
N LEU A 153 -19.22 13.53 5.76
CA LEU A 153 -17.95 14.03 5.23
C LEU A 153 -17.59 13.37 3.89
N MET A 154 -17.74 12.05 3.78
CA MET A 154 -17.50 11.33 2.53
C MET A 154 -18.51 11.72 1.44
N GLY A 155 -19.77 11.99 1.78
CA GLY A 155 -20.77 12.52 0.86
C GLY A 155 -20.37 13.88 0.25
N VAL A 156 -19.79 14.78 1.06
CA VAL A 156 -19.25 16.06 0.59
C VAL A 156 -18.06 15.83 -0.37
N MET A 157 -17.13 14.94 0.00
CA MET A 157 -15.99 14.60 -0.87
C MET A 157 -16.42 14.02 -2.22
N GLN A 158 -17.44 13.15 -2.23
CA GLN A 158 -17.98 12.60 -3.47
C GLN A 158 -18.62 13.68 -4.33
N THR A 159 -19.37 14.59 -3.72
CA THR A 159 -20.01 15.71 -4.42
C THR A 159 -18.96 16.59 -5.10
N LEU A 160 -17.82 16.84 -4.45
CA LEU A 160 -16.69 17.55 -5.04
C LEU A 160 -16.17 16.84 -6.29
N VAL A 161 -15.90 15.53 -6.22
CA VAL A 161 -15.41 14.74 -7.36
C VAL A 161 -16.43 14.79 -8.51
N SER A 162 -17.70 14.45 -8.25
CA SER A 162 -18.73 14.42 -9.29
C SER A 162 -18.95 15.79 -9.95
N PHE A 163 -18.92 16.88 -9.18
CA PHE A 163 -19.07 18.23 -9.73
C PHE A 163 -17.96 18.56 -10.74
N THR A 164 -16.70 18.27 -10.39
CA THR A 164 -15.56 18.57 -11.26
C THR A 164 -15.56 17.77 -12.55
N GLU A 165 -15.96 16.49 -12.49
CA GLU A 165 -16.03 15.63 -13.67
C GLU A 165 -17.13 16.08 -14.63
N ILE A 166 -18.25 16.60 -14.10
CA ILE A 166 -19.35 17.16 -14.89
C ILE A 166 -18.95 18.50 -15.52
N THR A 167 -18.39 19.43 -14.74
CA THR A 167 -18.17 20.81 -15.17
C THR A 167 -16.90 20.99 -16.01
N GLU A 168 -15.80 20.32 -15.64
CA GLU A 168 -14.49 20.51 -16.30
C GLU A 168 -14.16 19.38 -17.29
N SER A 169 -14.97 18.32 -17.36
CA SER A 169 -14.68 17.10 -18.14
C SER A 169 -13.32 16.47 -17.84
N SER A 170 -12.78 16.73 -16.63
CA SER A 170 -11.49 16.24 -16.16
C SER A 170 -11.61 15.71 -14.73
N GLN A 171 -10.80 14.70 -14.41
CA GLN A 171 -10.75 14.14 -13.06
C GLN A 171 -10.07 15.11 -12.10
N LEU A 172 -10.73 15.41 -10.98
CA LEU A 172 -10.10 16.05 -9.84
C LEU A 172 -9.07 15.11 -9.23
N ASN A 173 -7.81 15.52 -9.26
CA ASN A 173 -6.69 14.71 -8.74
C ASN A 173 -6.06 15.32 -7.48
N TYR A 174 -6.08 16.65 -7.34
CA TYR A 174 -5.35 17.33 -6.27
C TYR A 174 -5.88 18.73 -5.96
N ILE A 175 -6.00 19.06 -4.67
CA ILE A 175 -6.31 20.39 -4.14
C ILE A 175 -5.22 20.77 -3.14
N LYS A 176 -4.69 21.99 -3.28
CA LYS A 176 -3.76 22.59 -2.32
C LYS A 176 -4.41 23.78 -1.62
N ALA A 177 -4.33 23.79 -0.30
CA ALA A 177 -5.06 24.74 0.52
C ALA A 177 -4.29 25.16 1.76
N GLY A 178 -3.46 26.20 1.62
CA GLY A 178 -2.52 26.57 2.67
C GLY A 178 -1.57 25.40 2.96
N ARG A 179 -1.71 24.79 4.16
CA ARG A 179 -0.93 23.62 4.58
C ARG A 179 -1.60 22.29 4.24
N SER A 180 -2.92 22.29 4.05
CA SER A 180 -3.67 21.08 3.71
C SER A 180 -3.48 20.74 2.25
N ARG A 181 -3.34 19.46 1.98
CA ARG A 181 -3.26 18.86 0.65
C ARG A 181 -4.26 17.74 0.58
N ILE A 182 -5.04 17.71 -0.50
CA ILE A 182 -6.04 16.69 -0.71
C ILE A 182 -5.79 16.07 -2.08
N ALA A 183 -5.50 14.79 -2.12
CA ALA A 183 -5.40 14.03 -3.36
C ALA A 183 -6.66 13.19 -3.54
N PHE A 184 -7.09 13.06 -4.79
CA PHE A 184 -8.27 12.31 -5.19
C PHE A 184 -7.84 11.31 -6.26
N LEU A 185 -8.34 10.08 -6.19
CA LEU A 185 -8.15 9.07 -7.20
C LEU A 185 -9.49 8.38 -7.45
N HIS A 186 -10.01 8.52 -8.67
CA HIS A 186 -11.24 7.87 -9.09
C HIS A 186 -10.92 6.59 -9.88
N LYS A 187 -11.32 5.42 -9.35
CA LYS A 187 -11.22 4.10 -9.99
C LYS A 187 -12.49 3.31 -9.74
N GLU A 188 -13.43 3.36 -10.68
CA GLU A 188 -14.74 2.69 -10.60
C GLU A 188 -14.62 1.25 -10.04
N PRO A 189 -15.41 0.88 -9.01
CA PRO A 189 -16.52 1.63 -8.39
C PRO A 189 -16.12 2.48 -7.16
N PHE A 190 -14.84 2.84 -7.03
CA PHE A 190 -14.28 3.49 -5.85
C PHE A 190 -13.78 4.91 -6.11
N VAL A 191 -13.98 5.75 -5.11
CA VAL A 191 -13.34 7.06 -4.98
C VAL A 191 -12.45 7.04 -3.75
N PHE A 192 -11.18 7.38 -3.96
CA PHE A 192 -10.17 7.44 -2.90
C PHE A 192 -9.80 8.89 -2.64
N VAL A 193 -9.70 9.27 -1.37
CA VAL A 193 -9.31 10.61 -0.95
C VAL A 193 -8.22 10.53 0.11
N LEU A 194 -7.13 11.27 -0.08
CA LEU A 194 -6.04 11.40 0.89
C LEU A 194 -5.95 12.85 1.33
N VAL A 195 -6.16 13.11 2.62
CA VAL A 195 -5.96 14.43 3.24
C VAL A 195 -4.66 14.41 4.04
N THR A 196 -3.76 15.37 3.82
CA THR A 196 -2.50 15.48 4.56
C THR A 196 -2.11 16.92 4.83
N HIS A 197 -1.31 17.14 5.88
CA HIS A 197 -0.68 18.42 6.20
C HIS A 197 0.83 18.45 5.90
N THR A 198 1.37 17.33 5.39
CA THR A 198 2.77 17.20 4.99
C THR A 198 3.06 17.98 3.71
N ASN A 199 4.33 18.32 3.46
CA ASN A 199 4.75 19.06 2.26
C ASN A 199 4.92 18.20 1.00
N GLU A 200 4.33 17.00 0.97
CA GLU A 200 4.43 16.05 -0.14
C GLU A 200 3.84 16.59 -1.45
N HIS A 201 4.39 16.13 -2.57
CA HIS A 201 3.91 16.49 -3.89
C HIS A 201 2.73 15.58 -4.30
N SER A 202 1.82 16.11 -5.12
CA SER A 202 0.66 15.39 -5.68
C SER A 202 1.01 14.00 -6.23
N ILE A 203 2.15 13.86 -6.94
CA ILE A 203 2.65 12.58 -7.45
C ILE A 203 2.83 11.51 -6.37
N CYS A 204 3.39 11.87 -5.22
CA CYS A 204 3.58 10.95 -4.09
C CYS A 204 2.25 10.58 -3.43
N LEU A 205 1.31 11.53 -3.38
CA LEU A 205 0.00 11.32 -2.76
C LEU A 205 -0.89 10.42 -3.63
N LEU A 206 -0.89 10.65 -4.95
CA LEU A 206 -1.59 9.80 -5.90
C LEU A 206 -1.02 8.38 -5.90
N GLN A 207 0.31 8.23 -5.85
CA GLN A 207 0.96 6.93 -5.73
C GLN A 207 0.52 6.17 -4.46
N GLN A 208 0.34 6.85 -3.33
CA GLN A 208 -0.21 6.23 -2.11
C GLN A 208 -1.60 5.68 -2.34
N LEU A 209 -2.49 6.49 -2.92
CA LEU A 209 -3.85 6.04 -3.27
C LEU A 209 -3.82 4.87 -4.26
N THR A 210 -2.90 4.87 -5.22
CA THR A 210 -2.70 3.76 -6.15
C THR A 210 -2.27 2.47 -5.44
N TYR A 211 -1.38 2.52 -4.45
CA TYR A 211 -1.02 1.35 -3.64
C TYR A 211 -2.22 0.81 -2.85
N VAL A 212 -3.04 1.70 -2.28
CA VAL A 212 -4.27 1.32 -1.57
C VAL A 212 -5.25 0.65 -2.54
N TYR A 213 -5.47 1.21 -3.73
CA TYR A 213 -6.27 0.59 -4.78
C TYR A 213 -5.73 -0.80 -5.18
N HIS A 214 -4.43 -0.91 -5.45
CA HIS A 214 -3.81 -2.19 -5.79
C HIS A 214 -3.95 -3.23 -4.66
N GLN A 215 -3.89 -2.81 -3.39
CA GLN A 215 -4.14 -3.71 -2.26
C GLN A 215 -5.56 -4.28 -2.28
N ILE A 216 -6.57 -3.48 -2.64
CA ILE A 216 -7.96 -3.95 -2.82
C ILE A 216 -8.04 -4.96 -3.97
N ILE A 217 -7.44 -4.63 -5.11
CA ILE A 217 -7.46 -5.51 -6.28
C ILE A 217 -6.71 -6.82 -5.98
N SER A 218 -5.64 -6.79 -5.18
CA SER A 218 -4.89 -8.00 -4.84
C SER A 218 -5.68 -9.04 -4.04
N THR A 219 -6.69 -8.61 -3.27
CA THR A 219 -7.54 -9.51 -2.48
C THR A 219 -8.85 -9.84 -3.19
N LEU A 220 -9.47 -8.87 -3.86
CA LEU A 220 -10.80 -9.03 -4.44
C LEU A 220 -10.80 -9.31 -5.93
N THR A 221 -9.72 -8.98 -6.66
CA THR A 221 -9.60 -9.00 -8.14
C THR A 221 -10.54 -8.02 -8.86
N LEU A 222 -10.06 -7.41 -9.95
CA LEU A 222 -10.89 -6.48 -10.72
C LEU A 222 -12.07 -7.20 -11.40
N SER A 223 -11.85 -8.42 -11.89
CA SER A 223 -12.87 -9.24 -12.56
C SER A 223 -14.08 -9.50 -11.65
N ARG A 224 -13.84 -9.94 -10.41
CA ARG A 224 -14.90 -10.23 -9.44
C ARG A 224 -15.67 -8.99 -9.02
N ILE A 225 -14.99 -7.85 -8.85
CA ILE A 225 -15.65 -6.56 -8.59
C ILE A 225 -16.57 -6.21 -9.76
N LYS A 226 -16.04 -6.17 -10.99
CA LYS A 226 -16.83 -5.83 -12.20
C LYS A 226 -18.03 -6.77 -12.38
N GLN A 227 -17.82 -8.08 -12.29
CA GLN A 227 -18.91 -9.05 -12.41
C GLN A 227 -20.00 -8.83 -11.36
N LYS A 228 -19.63 -8.51 -10.11
CA LYS A 228 -20.60 -8.28 -9.04
C LYS A 228 -21.45 -7.04 -9.29
N PHE A 229 -20.84 -5.93 -9.73
CA PHE A 229 -21.56 -4.70 -10.04
C PHE A 229 -22.39 -4.82 -11.33
N LEU A 230 -21.99 -5.66 -12.29
CA LEU A 230 -22.81 -5.98 -13.46
C LEU A 230 -24.12 -6.70 -13.07
N VAL A 231 -24.07 -7.60 -12.10
CA VAL A 231 -25.26 -8.36 -11.65
C VAL A 231 -26.06 -7.59 -10.59
N GLN A 232 -25.38 -6.85 -9.70
CA GLN A 232 -25.97 -6.10 -8.60
C GLN A 232 -25.35 -4.70 -8.52
N PRO A 233 -25.82 -3.73 -9.32
CA PRO A 233 -25.26 -2.36 -9.34
C PRO A 233 -25.33 -1.65 -7.98
N ASN A 234 -26.32 -1.98 -7.15
CA ASN A 234 -26.52 -1.39 -5.82
C ASN A 234 -25.86 -2.19 -4.68
N PHE A 235 -24.94 -3.10 -4.99
CA PHE A 235 -24.26 -3.93 -4.00
C PHE A 235 -23.43 -3.07 -3.03
N ASP A 236 -23.55 -3.34 -1.73
CA ASP A 236 -22.72 -2.70 -0.71
C ASP A 236 -21.37 -3.43 -0.59
N ILE A 237 -20.34 -2.85 -1.20
CA ILE A 237 -19.01 -3.46 -1.25
C ILE A 237 -18.32 -3.54 0.11
N ARG A 238 -18.75 -2.77 1.12
CA ARG A 238 -18.23 -2.89 2.51
C ARG A 238 -18.28 -4.32 3.03
N ARG A 239 -19.26 -5.10 2.57
CA ARG A 239 -19.44 -6.51 2.95
C ARG A 239 -18.27 -7.41 2.54
N TRP A 240 -17.39 -6.95 1.64
CA TRP A 240 -16.18 -7.66 1.23
C TRP A 240 -14.92 -7.19 1.97
N PHE A 241 -15.02 -6.17 2.81
CA PHE A 241 -13.91 -5.66 3.61
C PHE A 241 -14.03 -6.15 5.05
N SER A 242 -13.62 -7.40 5.28
CA SER A 242 -13.48 -7.91 6.64
C SER A 242 -12.30 -7.25 7.36
N ASN A 243 -12.14 -7.56 8.65
CA ASN A 243 -11.01 -7.08 9.43
C ASN A 243 -9.64 -7.45 8.81
N ALA A 244 -9.57 -8.56 8.05
CA ALA A 244 -8.34 -8.97 7.38
C ALA A 244 -7.97 -8.03 6.22
N GLU A 245 -8.92 -7.68 5.34
CA GLU A 245 -8.70 -6.72 4.26
C GLU A 245 -8.39 -5.32 4.82
N LYS A 246 -9.13 -4.88 5.85
CA LYS A 246 -8.86 -3.59 6.52
C LYS A 246 -7.43 -3.56 7.10
N LYS A 247 -6.97 -4.64 7.72
CA LYS A 247 -5.59 -4.74 8.25
C LYS A 247 -4.55 -4.63 7.14
N LEU A 248 -4.76 -5.28 5.99
CA LEU A 248 -3.88 -5.16 4.82
C LEU A 248 -3.81 -3.70 4.32
N LEU A 249 -4.93 -2.99 4.32
CA LEU A 249 -4.99 -1.57 3.93
C LEU A 249 -4.23 -0.68 4.93
N HIS A 250 -4.41 -0.86 6.24
CA HIS A 250 -3.61 -0.11 7.22
C HIS A 250 -2.12 -0.37 7.03
N ASN A 251 -1.73 -1.65 6.89
CA ASN A 251 -0.33 -2.03 6.76
C ASN A 251 0.31 -1.48 5.48
N ILE A 252 -0.37 -1.49 4.33
CA ILE A 252 0.23 -0.96 3.08
C ILE A 252 0.44 0.56 3.17
N ILE A 253 -0.45 1.27 3.86
CA ILE A 253 -0.32 2.71 4.10
C ILE A 253 0.89 2.98 5.01
N ASP A 254 1.00 2.24 6.12
CA ASP A 254 2.13 2.36 7.06
C ASP A 254 3.45 1.97 6.37
N MET A 255 3.46 0.92 5.56
CA MET A 255 4.64 0.52 4.76
C MET A 255 5.09 1.64 3.81
N TYR A 256 4.17 2.31 3.11
CA TYR A 256 4.53 3.43 2.24
C TYR A 256 5.17 4.58 3.03
N GLU A 257 4.71 4.84 4.26
CA GLU A 257 5.26 5.88 5.13
C GLU A 257 6.69 5.57 5.61
N HIS A 258 7.13 4.30 5.60
CA HIS A 258 8.44 3.91 6.12
C HIS A 258 9.40 3.26 5.09
N ASP A 259 8.93 2.95 3.88
CA ASP A 259 9.73 2.30 2.85
C ASP A 259 9.90 3.18 1.59
N LEU A 260 11.12 3.68 1.36
CA LEU A 260 11.44 4.46 0.15
C LEU A 260 11.35 3.64 -1.14
N GLY A 261 11.41 2.32 -1.07
CA GLY A 261 11.23 1.46 -2.22
C GLY A 261 9.85 1.55 -2.81
N MET A 262 8.82 1.72 -1.98
CA MET A 262 7.46 1.98 -2.47
C MET A 262 7.37 3.35 -3.15
N LEU A 263 7.97 4.39 -2.56
CA LEU A 263 8.06 5.72 -3.18
C LEU A 263 8.76 5.65 -4.55
N MET A 264 9.94 5.03 -4.59
CA MET A 264 10.77 4.95 -5.80
C MET A 264 10.37 3.80 -6.74
N THR A 265 9.30 3.05 -6.47
CA THR A 265 8.88 1.88 -7.26
C THR A 265 10.02 0.89 -7.48
N SER A 266 10.65 0.45 -6.41
CA SER A 266 11.84 -0.39 -6.46
C SER A 266 11.90 -1.34 -5.27
N VAL A 267 12.48 -2.51 -5.49
CA VAL A 267 12.52 -3.58 -4.49
C VAL A 267 13.76 -3.46 -3.62
N LYS A 268 13.60 -3.63 -2.31
CA LYS A 268 14.72 -3.76 -1.39
C LYS A 268 15.30 -5.16 -1.44
N CYS A 269 16.57 -5.29 -1.80
CA CYS A 269 17.26 -6.57 -1.83
C CYS A 269 18.06 -6.80 -0.55
N LEU A 270 18.18 -8.06 -0.14
CA LEU A 270 19.11 -8.44 0.91
C LEU A 270 20.53 -8.39 0.35
N ILE A 271 21.43 -7.59 0.93
CA ILE A 271 22.84 -7.62 0.55
C ILE A 271 23.38 -9.00 0.89
N LEU A 272 23.83 -9.71 -0.14
CA LEU A 272 24.26 -11.09 -0.03
C LEU A 272 25.31 -11.37 -1.11
N PRO A 273 26.41 -12.09 -0.81
CA PRO A 273 27.40 -12.47 -1.82
C PRO A 273 26.74 -13.19 -3.00
N ALA A 274 27.12 -12.79 -4.23
CA ALA A 274 26.50 -13.28 -5.46
C ALA A 274 26.50 -14.81 -5.57
N ASN A 275 27.58 -15.48 -5.13
CA ASN A 275 27.67 -16.93 -5.14
C ASN A 275 26.57 -17.59 -4.26
N ILE A 276 26.35 -17.07 -3.05
CA ILE A 276 25.33 -17.58 -2.13
C ILE A 276 23.94 -17.37 -2.72
N ARG A 277 23.68 -16.16 -3.24
CA ARG A 277 22.41 -15.83 -3.89
C ARG A 277 22.12 -16.75 -5.08
N ASN A 278 23.11 -16.97 -5.95
CA ASN A 278 22.96 -17.85 -7.12
C ASN A 278 22.69 -19.30 -6.70
N GLN A 279 23.36 -19.82 -5.67
CA GLN A 279 23.08 -21.17 -5.15
C GLN A 279 21.64 -21.30 -4.64
N ILE A 280 21.14 -20.31 -3.90
CA ILE A 280 19.75 -20.26 -3.43
C ILE A 280 18.79 -20.30 -4.62
N GLY A 281 18.99 -19.40 -5.60
CA GLY A 281 18.14 -19.31 -6.78
C GLY A 281 18.14 -20.62 -7.59
N GLN A 282 19.30 -21.25 -7.77
CA GLN A 282 19.43 -22.51 -8.50
C GLN A 282 18.71 -23.66 -7.80
N ILE A 283 18.80 -23.76 -6.46
CA ILE A 283 18.09 -24.79 -5.70
C ILE A 283 16.58 -24.66 -5.90
N VAL A 284 16.05 -23.43 -5.80
CA VAL A 284 14.63 -23.15 -6.01
C VAL A 284 14.23 -23.47 -7.46
N ALA A 285 14.93 -22.92 -8.44
CA ALA A 285 14.60 -23.11 -9.85
C ALA A 285 14.70 -24.57 -10.30
N GLN A 286 15.74 -25.30 -9.89
CA GLN A 286 15.89 -26.73 -10.23
C GLN A 286 14.81 -27.61 -9.60
N THR A 287 14.30 -27.24 -8.43
CA THR A 287 13.27 -28.03 -7.74
C THR A 287 11.89 -27.85 -8.41
N ILE A 288 11.63 -26.67 -8.95
CA ILE A 288 10.34 -26.31 -9.58
C ILE A 288 10.33 -26.62 -11.10
N ARG A 289 11.51 -26.81 -11.69
CA ARG A 289 11.70 -27.05 -13.13
C ARG A 289 10.76 -28.12 -13.67
N GLY A 290 10.13 -27.82 -14.81
CA GLY A 290 9.21 -28.72 -15.51
C GLY A 290 7.74 -28.53 -15.18
N GLN A 291 7.39 -27.71 -14.17
CA GLN A 291 6.00 -27.35 -13.88
C GLN A 291 5.54 -26.16 -14.73
N GLN A 292 4.51 -26.38 -15.55
CA GLN A 292 4.05 -25.38 -16.53
C GLN A 292 3.18 -24.27 -15.91
N ASP A 293 2.51 -24.55 -14.80
CA ASP A 293 1.58 -23.61 -14.15
C ASP A 293 2.24 -22.75 -13.07
N MET A 294 3.55 -22.88 -12.88
CA MET A 294 4.33 -22.08 -11.93
C MET A 294 4.82 -20.79 -12.58
N ILE A 295 4.66 -19.66 -11.90
CA ILE A 295 5.04 -18.35 -12.46
C ILE A 295 6.22 -17.75 -11.73
N PHE A 296 6.12 -17.67 -10.40
CA PHE A 296 7.16 -17.08 -9.55
C PHE A 296 7.44 -17.96 -8.35
N ALA A 297 8.71 -17.98 -7.95
CA ALA A 297 9.15 -18.55 -6.69
C ALA A 297 10.18 -17.60 -6.09
N MET A 298 9.94 -17.13 -4.88
CA MET A 298 10.78 -16.11 -4.26
C MET A 298 11.07 -16.43 -2.80
N ILE A 299 12.25 -16.01 -2.35
CA ILE A 299 12.62 -16.05 -0.94
C ILE A 299 12.68 -14.62 -0.43
N LEU A 300 11.92 -14.37 0.62
CA LEU A 300 11.83 -13.10 1.34
C LEU A 300 12.43 -13.25 2.73
N ALA A 301 13.07 -12.20 3.22
CA ALA A 301 13.59 -12.16 4.57
C ALA A 301 13.41 -10.76 5.18
N HIS A 302 12.55 -10.63 6.20
CA HIS A 302 12.19 -9.33 6.80
C HIS A 302 11.85 -8.25 5.77
N GLY A 303 11.01 -8.57 4.78
CA GLY A 303 10.63 -7.66 3.69
C GLY A 303 11.72 -7.40 2.64
N HIS A 304 12.91 -8.02 2.75
CA HIS A 304 13.96 -7.95 1.73
C HIS A 304 13.85 -9.14 0.77
N LEU A 305 13.98 -8.88 -0.53
CA LEU A 305 14.06 -9.93 -1.54
C LEU A 305 15.46 -10.57 -1.51
N VAL A 306 15.52 -11.87 -1.26
CA VAL A 306 16.76 -12.65 -1.24
C VAL A 306 17.09 -13.20 -2.62
N SER A 307 16.11 -13.87 -3.23
CA SER A 307 16.22 -14.48 -4.56
C SER A 307 14.84 -14.62 -5.19
N ILE A 308 14.79 -14.54 -6.52
CA ILE A 308 13.59 -14.80 -7.31
C ILE A 308 13.94 -15.74 -8.48
N ALA A 309 13.13 -16.78 -8.63
CA ALA A 309 13.09 -17.64 -9.80
C ALA A 309 11.74 -17.44 -10.50
N ARG A 310 11.76 -17.43 -11.82
CA ARG A 310 10.56 -17.07 -12.62
C ARG A 310 10.52 -17.80 -13.95
N LEU A 311 9.33 -17.92 -14.51
CA LEU A 311 9.16 -18.36 -15.90
C LEU A 311 9.72 -17.29 -16.86
N ARG A 312 10.30 -17.70 -18.00
CA ARG A 312 10.91 -16.77 -18.96
C ARG A 312 9.92 -15.74 -19.46
N ASN A 313 10.38 -14.50 -19.64
CA ASN A 313 9.62 -13.33 -20.09
C ASN A 313 8.59 -12.75 -19.10
N TYR A 314 8.41 -13.33 -17.92
CA TYR A 314 7.47 -12.81 -16.92
C TYR A 314 8.21 -12.02 -15.85
N HIS A 315 7.94 -10.72 -15.78
CA HIS A 315 8.53 -9.81 -14.80
C HIS A 315 7.50 -9.49 -13.73
N LEU A 316 7.93 -9.57 -12.45
CA LEU A 316 7.09 -9.12 -11.35
C LEU A 316 7.37 -7.63 -11.11
N HIS A 317 6.33 -6.81 -11.20
CA HIS A 317 6.46 -5.38 -10.92
C HIS A 317 6.74 -5.14 -9.42
N PRO A 318 7.60 -4.17 -9.04
CA PRO A 318 7.89 -3.89 -7.63
C PRO A 318 6.64 -3.63 -6.78
N SER A 319 5.63 -2.95 -7.33
CA SER A 319 4.38 -2.69 -6.61
C SER A 319 3.67 -3.98 -6.22
N ASP A 320 3.58 -4.96 -7.12
CA ASP A 320 2.96 -6.26 -6.85
C ASP A 320 3.75 -7.07 -5.83
N LEU A 321 5.08 -6.97 -5.85
CA LEU A 321 5.93 -7.59 -4.82
C LEU A 321 5.65 -6.99 -3.44
N TYR A 322 5.41 -5.68 -3.34
CA TYR A 322 5.03 -5.05 -2.07
C TYR A 322 3.68 -5.52 -1.54
N LEU A 323 2.72 -5.86 -2.41
CA LEU A 323 1.46 -6.47 -2.00
C LEU A 323 1.71 -7.87 -1.42
N LEU A 324 2.60 -8.66 -2.03
CA LEU A 324 3.01 -9.97 -1.50
C LEU A 324 3.76 -9.85 -0.17
N ILE A 325 4.68 -8.88 -0.05
CA ILE A 325 5.39 -8.60 1.22
C ILE A 325 4.38 -8.19 2.30
N ASN A 326 3.42 -7.33 1.96
CA ASN A 326 2.37 -6.92 2.88
C ASN A 326 1.52 -8.13 3.31
N LEU A 327 1.13 -8.98 2.37
CA LEU A 327 0.40 -10.21 2.67
C LEU A 327 1.18 -11.08 3.67
N VAL A 328 2.45 -11.39 3.37
CA VAL A 328 3.33 -12.21 4.23
C VAL A 328 3.49 -11.60 5.64
N ASN A 329 3.62 -10.28 5.75
CA ASN A 329 3.82 -9.59 7.02
C ASN A 329 2.52 -9.37 7.82
N SER A 330 1.36 -9.38 7.16
CA SER A 330 0.09 -8.98 7.77
C SER A 330 -0.54 -10.05 8.66
N SER A 331 -0.14 -11.31 8.51
CA SER A 331 -0.74 -12.42 9.24
C SER A 331 0.29 -13.20 10.04
N ASP A 332 0.22 -13.09 11.37
CA ASP A 332 0.94 -13.99 12.26
C ASP A 332 0.43 -15.43 12.13
N ALA A 333 -0.75 -15.67 11.56
CA ALA A 333 -1.22 -17.03 11.26
C ALA A 333 -0.32 -17.75 10.25
N PHE A 334 0.49 -17.02 9.48
CA PHE A 334 1.48 -17.62 8.58
C PHE A 334 2.72 -18.12 9.34
N LYS A 335 2.93 -17.66 10.58
CA LYS A 335 4.06 -18.10 11.42
C LYS A 335 3.70 -19.46 12.04
N GLY A 336 4.42 -20.50 11.64
CA GLY A 336 4.25 -21.86 12.15
C GLY A 336 3.25 -22.74 11.38
N VAL A 337 2.51 -22.20 10.41
CA VAL A 337 1.60 -22.98 9.55
C VAL A 337 1.77 -22.53 8.08
N GLU A 338 1.78 -23.50 7.16
CA GLU A 338 1.82 -23.22 5.73
C GLU A 338 0.47 -22.67 5.25
N SER A 339 0.50 -21.64 4.41
CA SER A 339 -0.71 -20.92 4.00
C SER A 339 -0.92 -20.99 2.50
N TRP A 340 -2.17 -21.21 2.11
CA TRP A 340 -2.63 -21.26 0.73
C TRP A 340 -3.69 -20.17 0.51
N VAL A 341 -3.33 -19.14 -0.23
CA VAL A 341 -4.15 -17.92 -0.33
C VAL A 341 -4.30 -17.51 -1.79
N PRO A 342 -5.53 -17.23 -2.27
CA PRO A 342 -5.71 -16.61 -3.57
C PRO A 342 -5.20 -15.17 -3.54
N VAL A 343 -4.47 -14.76 -4.56
CA VAL A 343 -3.91 -13.41 -4.70
C VAL A 343 -3.98 -12.95 -6.14
N CYS A 344 -4.31 -11.68 -6.35
CA CYS A 344 -4.18 -11.02 -7.63
C CYS A 344 -2.95 -10.11 -7.62
N LEU A 345 -2.29 -9.98 -8.77
CA LEU A 345 -1.13 -9.13 -8.99
C LEU A 345 -1.54 -8.02 -9.97
N PRO A 346 -1.98 -6.85 -9.49
CA PRO A 346 -2.66 -5.84 -10.32
C PRO A 346 -1.85 -5.35 -11.52
N ARG A 347 -0.53 -5.21 -11.39
CA ARG A 347 0.36 -4.77 -12.47
C ARG A 347 0.76 -5.89 -13.41
N PHE A 348 0.58 -7.15 -13.01
CA PHE A 348 0.83 -8.31 -13.84
C PHE A 348 -0.43 -8.74 -14.60
N ASP A 349 -1.53 -8.96 -13.90
CA ASP A 349 -2.87 -9.23 -14.44
C ASP A 349 -3.93 -8.87 -13.39
N SER A 350 -4.51 -7.66 -13.49
CA SER A 350 -5.54 -7.15 -12.57
C SER A 350 -6.84 -7.95 -12.56
N GLY A 351 -7.10 -8.75 -13.61
CA GLY A 351 -8.26 -9.63 -13.70
C GLY A 351 -7.97 -11.07 -13.28
N GLY A 352 -6.70 -11.40 -13.04
CA GLY A 352 -6.23 -12.76 -12.79
C GLY A 352 -6.21 -13.15 -11.32
N CYS A 353 -6.51 -14.41 -11.06
CA CYS A 353 -6.34 -15.04 -9.75
C CYS A 353 -5.14 -16.00 -9.80
N PHE A 354 -4.20 -15.80 -8.89
CA PHE A 354 -3.09 -16.72 -8.61
C PHE A 354 -3.31 -17.36 -7.26
N HIS A 355 -2.66 -18.48 -7.00
CA HIS A 355 -2.61 -19.09 -5.68
C HIS A 355 -1.19 -19.02 -5.13
N ALA A 356 -1.07 -18.42 -3.95
CA ALA A 356 0.16 -18.27 -3.23
C ALA A 356 0.28 -19.35 -2.14
N HIS A 357 1.33 -20.15 -2.23
CA HIS A 357 1.83 -20.94 -1.10
C HIS A 357 2.88 -20.12 -0.36
N ILE A 358 2.58 -19.80 0.91
CA ILE A 358 3.42 -18.99 1.79
C ILE A 358 3.87 -19.87 2.95
N SER A 359 5.19 -19.98 3.14
CA SER A 359 5.75 -20.84 4.16
C SER A 359 7.09 -20.33 4.68
N TYR A 360 7.28 -20.36 5.99
CA TYR A 360 8.58 -20.06 6.60
C TYR A 360 9.50 -21.29 6.54
N LEU A 361 10.78 -21.07 6.28
CA LEU A 361 11.78 -22.13 6.11
C LEU A 361 12.52 -22.44 7.43
N ASP A 362 12.37 -21.59 8.43
CA ASP A 362 13.10 -21.65 9.69
C ASP A 362 12.20 -21.31 10.90
N ASP A 363 12.60 -21.81 12.08
CA ASP A 363 11.77 -21.73 13.29
C ASP A 363 11.65 -20.30 13.86
N SER A 364 12.64 -19.43 13.59
CA SER A 364 12.54 -18.01 13.95
C SER A 364 11.70 -17.20 12.97
N CYS A 365 11.16 -17.81 11.92
CA CYS A 365 10.31 -17.18 10.90
C CYS A 365 10.98 -15.97 10.23
N ASP A 366 12.31 -16.03 10.03
CA ASP A 366 13.06 -14.93 9.42
C ASP A 366 13.06 -15.01 7.89
N VAL A 367 12.90 -16.23 7.35
CA VAL A 367 13.02 -16.54 5.93
C VAL A 367 11.74 -17.21 5.42
N CYS A 368 11.05 -16.53 4.51
CA CYS A 368 9.81 -16.98 3.92
C CYS A 368 10.02 -17.40 2.46
N LEU A 369 9.47 -18.55 2.07
CA LEU A 369 9.30 -18.98 0.70
C LEU A 369 7.88 -18.62 0.23
N VAL A 370 7.79 -18.00 -0.94
CA VAL A 370 6.52 -17.71 -1.61
C VAL A 370 6.55 -18.37 -2.99
N LEU A 371 5.62 -19.27 -3.25
CA LEU A 371 5.43 -19.97 -4.52
C LEU A 371 4.10 -19.53 -5.14
N LEU A 372 4.12 -19.06 -6.38
CA LEU A 372 2.94 -18.59 -7.11
C LEU A 372 2.64 -19.49 -8.30
N THR A 373 1.40 -19.98 -8.36
CA THR A 373 0.85 -20.78 -9.45
C THR A 373 -0.49 -20.24 -9.90
N VAL A 374 -0.90 -20.60 -11.11
CA VAL A 374 -2.27 -20.35 -11.62
C VAL A 374 -3.20 -21.53 -11.39
N ASN A 375 -2.69 -22.65 -10.87
CA ASN A 375 -3.46 -23.88 -10.74
C ASN A 375 -3.86 -24.10 -9.26
N PRO A 376 -5.16 -24.03 -8.92
CA PRO A 376 -5.63 -24.20 -7.55
C PRO A 376 -5.38 -25.61 -6.98
N GLU A 377 -5.19 -26.61 -7.85
CA GLU A 377 -5.02 -28.01 -7.44
C GLU A 377 -3.57 -28.35 -7.06
N HIS A 378 -2.62 -27.43 -7.25
CA HIS A 378 -1.19 -27.65 -7.02
C HIS A 378 -0.75 -27.55 -5.55
N PHE A 379 -1.66 -27.44 -4.59
CA PHE A 379 -1.33 -27.32 -3.16
C PHE A 379 -0.31 -28.39 -2.69
N GLN A 380 -0.56 -29.67 -3.01
CA GLN A 380 0.31 -30.77 -2.57
C GLN A 380 1.70 -30.71 -3.23
N ILE A 381 1.76 -30.35 -4.51
CA ILE A 381 3.04 -30.25 -5.24
C ILE A 381 3.91 -29.14 -4.63
N LEU A 382 3.31 -28.00 -4.28
CA LEU A 382 4.01 -26.86 -3.68
C LEU A 382 4.46 -27.16 -2.25
N PHE A 383 3.65 -27.93 -1.50
CA PHE A 383 4.04 -28.47 -0.21
C PHE A 383 5.32 -29.32 -0.32
N ASP A 384 5.35 -30.28 -1.26
CA ASP A 384 6.50 -31.15 -1.47
C ASP A 384 7.75 -30.35 -1.91
N PHE A 385 7.58 -29.37 -2.80
CA PHE A 385 8.66 -28.47 -3.20
C PHE A 385 9.25 -27.69 -2.04
N LYS A 386 8.40 -27.16 -1.15
CA LYS A 386 8.87 -26.48 0.06
C LYS A 386 9.75 -27.39 0.90
N GLN A 387 9.37 -28.66 1.12
CA GLN A 387 10.16 -29.59 1.91
C GLN A 387 11.53 -29.83 1.28
N ILE A 388 11.57 -30.13 -0.03
CA ILE A 388 12.80 -30.36 -0.79
C ILE A 388 13.71 -29.12 -0.77
N ILE A 389 13.14 -27.92 -0.97
CA ILE A 389 13.88 -26.66 -0.92
C ILE A 389 14.46 -26.45 0.49
N ASN A 390 13.66 -26.64 1.53
CA ASN A 390 14.09 -26.43 2.91
C ASN A 390 15.25 -27.38 3.28
N GLU A 391 15.12 -28.67 2.96
CA GLU A 391 16.18 -29.66 3.21
C GLU A 391 17.49 -29.31 2.49
N LYS A 392 17.42 -28.94 1.20
CA LYS A 392 18.61 -28.56 0.42
C LYS A 392 19.28 -27.30 0.97
N LEU A 393 18.49 -26.27 1.33
CA LEU A 393 19.02 -25.03 1.87
C LEU A 393 19.66 -25.22 3.26
N LYS A 394 19.04 -26.04 4.12
CA LYS A 394 19.60 -26.41 5.44
C LYS A 394 20.88 -27.23 5.31
N LYS A 395 20.91 -28.22 4.41
CA LYS A 395 22.09 -29.07 4.18
C LYS A 395 23.34 -28.28 3.80
N ILE A 396 23.19 -27.18 3.05
CA ILE A 396 24.30 -26.33 2.58
C ILE A 396 24.50 -25.10 3.51
N ASN A 397 23.76 -25.01 4.62
CA ASN A 397 23.80 -23.89 5.58
C ASN A 397 23.46 -22.51 4.97
N LEU A 398 22.65 -22.47 3.91
CA LEU A 398 22.29 -21.22 3.22
C LEU A 398 21.33 -20.36 4.05
N ILE A 399 20.42 -20.97 4.82
CA ILE A 399 19.52 -20.24 5.72
C ILE A 399 20.32 -19.44 6.76
N THR A 400 21.36 -20.05 7.33
CA THR A 400 22.24 -19.38 8.31
C THR A 400 22.97 -18.19 7.66
N GLN A 401 23.41 -18.31 6.41
CA GLN A 401 24.03 -17.19 5.68
C GLN A 401 23.05 -16.03 5.45
N ILE A 402 21.78 -16.32 5.15
CA ILE A 402 20.72 -15.31 5.05
C ILE A 402 20.55 -14.58 6.39
N LYS A 403 20.51 -15.31 7.51
CA LYS A 403 20.40 -14.72 8.85
C LYS A 403 21.59 -13.83 9.23
N LEU A 404 22.81 -14.30 8.98
CA LEU A 404 24.01 -13.50 9.18
C LEU A 404 24.01 -12.23 8.30
N ALA A 405 23.49 -12.33 7.08
CA ALA A 405 23.33 -11.17 6.20
C ALA A 405 22.26 -10.19 6.71
N LEU A 406 21.17 -10.64 7.34
CA LEU A 406 20.18 -9.77 7.98
C LEU A 406 20.78 -8.93 9.11
N GLU A 407 21.67 -9.53 9.91
CA GLU A 407 22.37 -8.83 10.98
C GLU A 407 23.37 -7.80 10.43
N LYS A 408 24.14 -8.17 9.41
CA LYS A 408 25.17 -7.32 8.78
C LYS A 408 24.62 -6.21 7.90
N ASN A 409 23.47 -6.41 7.23
CA ASN A 409 22.82 -5.42 6.34
C ASN A 409 22.57 -4.06 7.02
N ARG A 410 22.67 -4.02 8.35
CA ARG A 410 22.54 -2.84 9.19
C ARG A 410 23.77 -1.89 9.15
N LEU A 411 24.86 -2.19 8.44
CA LEU A 411 26.15 -1.46 8.58
C LEU A 411 26.65 -0.70 7.33
N LEU A 412 25.84 -0.55 6.28
CA LEU A 412 26.22 0.09 4.99
C LEU A 412 26.90 1.48 5.09
N SER A 413 26.64 2.25 6.15
CA SER A 413 27.21 3.60 6.30
C SER A 413 28.69 3.58 6.70
N ASP A 414 29.11 2.58 7.48
CA ASP A 414 30.45 2.55 8.09
C ASP A 414 31.54 2.24 7.05
N GLU A 415 31.18 1.59 5.95
CA GLU A 415 32.09 1.26 4.85
C GLU A 415 32.35 2.45 3.91
N ILE A 416 31.50 3.48 3.96
CA ILE A 416 31.61 4.70 3.17
C ILE A 416 32.25 5.77 4.07
N ALA A 417 33.56 5.97 3.93
CA ALA A 417 34.30 6.95 4.72
C ALA A 417 33.83 8.40 4.42
N CYS A 418 32.79 8.85 5.10
CA CYS A 418 32.26 10.22 5.05
C CYS A 418 31.58 10.57 6.38
N ASP A 419 32.27 11.35 7.23
CA ASP A 419 31.79 11.65 8.58
C ASP A 419 30.50 12.49 8.61
N ASP A 420 30.28 13.31 7.58
CA ASP A 420 29.08 14.16 7.45
C ASP A 420 27.88 13.44 6.81
N LEU A 421 28.04 12.20 6.33
CA LEU A 421 26.96 11.43 5.72
C LEU A 421 26.02 10.90 6.82
N ARG A 422 24.73 11.22 6.71
CA ARG A 422 23.72 10.74 7.65
C ARG A 422 22.85 9.64 7.08
N TYR A 423 22.48 9.77 5.81
CA TYR A 423 21.65 8.79 5.11
C TYR A 423 21.86 8.86 3.61
N PHE A 424 21.73 7.73 2.92
CA PHE A 424 21.54 7.68 1.49
C PHE A 424 20.57 6.57 1.07
N ALA A 425 19.91 6.77 -0.07
CA ALA A 425 19.15 5.77 -0.78
C ALA A 425 19.52 5.82 -2.26
N TYR A 426 19.91 4.67 -2.82
CA TYR A 426 20.26 4.52 -4.22
C TYR A 426 19.34 3.50 -4.88
N LYS A 427 18.73 3.88 -5.99
CA LYS A 427 17.94 3.02 -6.86
C LYS A 427 18.71 2.76 -8.15
N SER A 428 18.92 1.48 -8.46
CA SER A 428 19.29 1.02 -9.81
C SER A 428 18.03 1.02 -10.66
N ARG A 429 17.97 1.91 -11.66
CA ARG A 429 16.78 2.06 -12.50
C ARG A 429 16.58 0.87 -13.43
N GLY A 430 17.67 0.33 -13.99
CA GLY A 430 17.59 -0.84 -14.88
C GLY A 430 17.17 -2.13 -14.19
N LEU A 431 17.42 -2.25 -12.88
CA LEU A 431 17.05 -3.44 -12.09
C LEU A 431 15.74 -3.25 -11.30
N SER A 432 15.21 -2.02 -11.23
CA SER A 432 14.11 -1.65 -10.33
C SER A 432 14.35 -2.12 -8.88
N GLN A 433 15.59 -1.99 -8.42
CA GLN A 433 16.03 -2.38 -7.08
C GLN A 433 16.67 -1.18 -6.39
N TYR A 434 16.58 -1.12 -5.07
CA TYR A 434 17.21 -0.07 -4.30
C TYR A 434 17.90 -0.61 -3.04
N ILE A 435 18.87 0.17 -2.58
CA ILE A 435 19.52 0.00 -1.29
C ILE A 435 19.46 1.32 -0.53
N SER A 436 19.56 1.24 0.79
CA SER A 436 19.69 2.42 1.64
C SER A 436 20.56 2.14 2.84
N SER A 437 21.26 3.18 3.32
CA SER A 437 21.98 3.12 4.58
C SER A 437 21.06 2.89 5.77
N LYS A 438 21.60 2.37 6.86
CA LYS A 438 20.87 2.33 8.13
C LYS A 438 20.64 3.74 8.68
N LEU A 439 19.45 3.95 9.25
CA LEU A 439 19.16 5.13 10.04
C LEU A 439 20.07 5.17 11.27
N SER A 440 20.92 6.20 11.33
CA SER A 440 21.87 6.44 12.40
C SER A 440 21.60 7.79 13.06
N LYS A 441 22.37 8.15 14.09
CA LYS A 441 22.24 9.46 14.75
C LYS A 441 22.37 10.58 13.69
N PRO A 442 21.52 11.61 13.71
CA PRO A 442 20.59 11.99 14.77
C PRO A 442 19.21 11.32 14.70
N TYR A 443 18.93 10.45 13.72
CA TYR A 443 17.60 9.85 13.48
C TYR A 443 17.31 8.67 14.41
N ILE A 444 16.98 8.95 15.68
CA ILE A 444 16.69 7.94 16.70
C ILE A 444 15.19 7.83 16.98
N THR A 445 14.48 8.96 16.97
CA THR A 445 13.03 9.01 17.27
C THR A 445 12.19 8.86 16.00
N ASN A 446 10.95 8.41 16.16
CA ASN A 446 10.01 8.28 15.04
C ASN A 446 9.76 9.63 14.34
N GLU A 447 9.66 10.72 15.10
CA GLU A 447 9.51 12.07 14.53
C GLU A 447 10.67 12.45 13.60
N GLN A 448 11.90 12.11 14.00
CA GLN A 448 13.09 12.37 13.19
C GLN A 448 13.11 11.49 11.93
N HIS A 449 12.61 10.26 12.03
CA HIS A 449 12.43 9.38 10.86
C HIS A 449 11.43 10.01 9.91
N ILE A 450 10.22 10.33 10.39
CA ILE A 450 9.16 10.97 9.59
C ILE A 450 9.72 12.21 8.88
N ARG A 451 10.41 13.11 9.59
CA ARG A 451 11.04 14.30 9.00
C ARG A 451 12.00 13.96 7.86
N LEU A 452 12.88 12.97 8.05
CA LEU A 452 13.82 12.54 7.02
C LEU A 452 13.09 12.03 5.77
N PHE A 453 12.11 11.14 5.94
CA PHE A 453 11.37 10.57 4.82
C PHE A 453 10.49 11.62 4.11
N GLU A 454 9.93 12.59 4.83
CA GLU A 454 9.22 13.73 4.23
C GLU A 454 10.14 14.59 3.36
N LEU A 455 11.37 14.85 3.81
CA LEU A 455 12.35 15.59 3.01
C LEU A 455 12.75 14.84 1.73
N ILE A 456 12.92 13.52 1.82
CA ILE A 456 13.20 12.68 0.64
C ILE A 456 12.01 12.66 -0.31
N ARG A 457 10.78 12.53 0.19
CA ARG A 457 9.56 12.62 -0.63
C ARG A 457 9.41 13.98 -1.31
N TYR A 458 9.77 15.06 -0.62
CA TYR A 458 9.77 16.40 -1.19
C TYR A 458 10.75 16.49 -2.37
N ILE A 459 11.97 15.98 -2.21
CA ILE A 459 12.96 15.91 -3.32
C ILE A 459 12.45 15.04 -4.46
N TYR A 460 11.94 13.85 -4.14
CA TYR A 460 11.40 12.92 -5.12
C TYR A 460 10.32 13.59 -5.98
N GLY A 461 9.34 14.24 -5.36
CA GLY A 461 8.29 14.96 -6.08
C GLY A 461 8.81 16.07 -6.98
N ARG A 462 9.91 16.74 -6.59
CA ARG A 462 10.57 17.78 -7.39
C ARG A 462 11.41 17.22 -8.55
N LEU A 463 12.05 16.06 -8.38
CA LEU A 463 12.82 15.39 -9.42
C LEU A 463 11.91 14.80 -10.50
N HIS A 464 10.78 14.21 -10.09
CA HIS A 464 9.84 13.51 -10.96
C HIS A 464 8.65 14.38 -11.40
N HIS A 465 8.73 15.69 -11.21
CA HIS A 465 7.66 16.58 -11.65
C HIS A 465 7.56 16.58 -13.19
N PRO A 466 6.39 16.26 -13.78
CA PRO A 466 6.26 16.05 -15.22
C PRO A 466 6.63 17.30 -16.04
N ASN A 467 6.33 18.49 -15.51
CA ASN A 467 6.59 19.76 -16.21
C ASN A 467 7.98 20.33 -15.92
N GLN A 468 8.76 19.75 -15.00
CA GLN A 468 10.09 20.25 -14.64
C GLN A 468 10.94 19.14 -14.01
N GLN A 469 11.47 18.23 -14.84
CA GLN A 469 12.39 17.20 -14.37
C GLN A 469 13.78 17.79 -14.09
N LEU A 470 14.00 18.20 -12.84
CA LEU A 470 15.33 18.56 -12.38
C LEU A 470 16.18 17.29 -12.32
N LYS A 471 17.37 17.32 -12.93
CA LYS A 471 18.30 16.17 -12.89
C LYS A 471 19.05 16.10 -11.56
N ILE A 472 19.35 17.25 -10.97
CA ILE A 472 20.05 17.36 -9.70
C ILE A 472 19.39 18.48 -8.90
N ILE A 473 19.14 18.22 -7.62
CA ILE A 473 18.63 19.18 -6.65
C ILE A 473 19.54 19.14 -5.44
N TYR A 474 19.98 20.30 -4.99
CA TYR A 474 20.66 20.46 -3.72
C TYR A 474 19.99 21.57 -2.93
N PHE A 475 19.66 21.31 -1.67
CA PHE A 475 19.21 22.37 -0.76
C PHE A 475 19.59 22.06 0.68
N LYS A 476 19.55 23.11 1.52
CA LYS A 476 19.84 23.03 2.94
C LYS A 476 18.61 23.40 3.75
N THR A 477 18.37 22.65 4.81
CA THR A 477 17.46 22.99 5.90
C THR A 477 18.29 23.45 7.10
N GLU A 478 17.62 23.82 8.20
CA GLU A 478 18.29 24.09 9.47
C GLU A 478 19.02 22.86 10.03
N TYR A 479 18.54 21.66 9.69
CA TYR A 479 19.02 20.41 10.28
C TYR A 479 19.79 19.52 9.29
N GLU A 480 19.60 19.64 7.98
CA GLU A 480 20.13 18.73 6.96
C GLU A 480 20.61 19.47 5.70
N SER A 481 21.61 18.92 5.02
CA SER A 481 21.85 19.24 3.60
C SER A 481 21.46 18.04 2.76
N LEU A 482 20.65 18.25 1.71
CA LEU A 482 20.14 17.16 0.88
C LEU A 482 20.58 17.31 -0.57
N LEU A 483 20.89 16.17 -1.17
CA LEU A 483 21.18 16.01 -2.59
C LEU A 483 20.23 14.96 -3.18
N GLY A 484 19.46 15.36 -4.19
CA GLY A 484 18.73 14.44 -5.07
C GLY A 484 19.38 14.44 -6.45
N TRP A 485 19.62 13.26 -7.02
CA TRP A 485 20.20 13.11 -8.35
C TRP A 485 19.46 12.02 -9.13
N LEU A 486 18.79 12.45 -10.19
CA LEU A 486 18.15 11.59 -11.18
C LEU A 486 19.04 11.49 -12.44
N ALA A 487 19.59 10.30 -12.68
CA ALA A 487 20.38 9.96 -13.85
C ALA A 487 19.70 8.85 -14.69
N PRO A 488 20.13 8.58 -15.93
CA PRO A 488 19.54 7.50 -16.73
C PRO A 488 19.65 6.11 -16.10
N GLY A 489 20.81 5.78 -15.50
CA GLY A 489 21.05 4.46 -14.89
C GLY A 489 20.63 4.34 -13.42
N PHE A 490 20.53 5.46 -12.70
CA PHE A 490 20.30 5.44 -11.26
C PHE A 490 19.54 6.66 -10.77
N GLU A 491 19.00 6.54 -9.57
CA GLU A 491 18.47 7.64 -8.78
C GLU A 491 19.10 7.59 -7.39
N LEU A 492 19.56 8.73 -6.89
CA LEU A 492 20.28 8.83 -5.62
C LEU A 492 19.72 9.97 -4.78
N HIS A 493 19.43 9.67 -3.51
CA HIS A 493 19.04 10.63 -2.49
C HIS A 493 20.07 10.54 -1.36
N VAL A 494 20.70 11.67 -1.00
CA VAL A 494 21.74 11.72 0.03
C VAL A 494 21.43 12.84 1.02
N VAL A 495 21.61 12.56 2.30
CA VAL A 495 21.37 13.47 3.40
C VAL A 495 22.63 13.58 4.25
N PHE A 496 23.07 14.82 4.44
CA PHE A 496 24.28 15.18 5.15
C PHE A 496 23.99 16.07 6.36
N SER A 497 25.01 16.28 7.18
CA SER A 497 25.10 17.38 8.14
C SER A 497 24.81 18.74 7.50
N PRO A 498 24.16 19.70 8.21
CA PRO A 498 23.80 21.01 7.63
C PRO A 498 25.05 21.86 7.31
N PHE A 499 26.16 21.61 8.01
CA PHE A 499 27.41 22.36 7.89
C PHE A 499 28.35 21.84 6.79
N VAL A 500 27.93 20.82 6.03
CA VAL A 500 28.75 20.25 4.95
C VAL A 500 29.00 21.28 3.83
N THR A 501 30.20 21.27 3.27
CA THR A 501 30.54 22.09 2.09
C THR A 501 30.10 21.38 0.80
N MET A 502 29.93 22.13 -0.29
CA MET A 502 29.58 21.53 -1.57
C MET A 502 30.68 20.58 -2.09
N GLU A 503 31.95 20.89 -1.83
CA GLU A 503 33.09 20.03 -2.18
C GLU A 503 33.00 18.67 -1.48
N THR A 504 32.70 18.67 -0.17
CA THR A 504 32.51 17.46 0.61
C THR A 504 31.30 16.65 0.12
N VAL A 505 30.19 17.32 -0.24
CA VAL A 505 29.00 16.67 -0.81
C VAL A 505 29.37 15.91 -2.09
N ILE A 506 30.04 16.56 -3.04
CA ILE A 506 30.47 15.95 -4.31
C ILE A 506 31.40 14.77 -4.05
N LEU A 507 32.43 14.96 -3.22
CA LEU A 507 33.40 13.92 -2.87
C LEU A 507 32.73 12.69 -2.24
N CYS A 508 31.81 12.89 -1.29
CA CYS A 508 31.12 11.79 -0.64
C CYS A 508 30.13 11.09 -1.57
N THR A 509 29.44 11.83 -2.44
CA THR A 509 28.57 11.26 -3.46
C THR A 509 29.34 10.39 -4.44
N ASP A 510 30.52 10.83 -4.90
CA ASP A 510 31.39 10.03 -5.79
C ASP A 510 31.89 8.75 -5.10
N ARG A 511 32.19 8.82 -3.80
CA ARG A 511 32.55 7.64 -2.98
C ARG A 511 31.39 6.64 -2.89
N ILE A 512 30.16 7.11 -2.64
CA ILE A 512 28.96 6.26 -2.62
C ILE A 512 28.81 5.54 -3.96
N LEU A 513 28.84 6.29 -5.07
CA LEU A 513 28.69 5.71 -6.40
C LEU A 513 29.80 4.71 -6.75
N SER A 514 31.04 5.03 -6.38
CA SER A 514 32.19 4.14 -6.58
C SER A 514 32.07 2.84 -5.77
N TYR A 515 31.62 2.94 -4.52
CA TYR A 515 31.36 1.79 -3.67
C TYR A 515 30.25 0.90 -4.26
N ILE A 516 29.12 1.49 -4.64
CA ILE A 516 27.98 0.75 -5.19
C ILE A 516 28.37 0.04 -6.49
N LYS A 517 29.14 0.71 -7.36
CA LYS A 517 29.64 0.12 -8.60
C LYS A 517 30.59 -1.06 -8.34
N ARG A 518 31.43 -0.98 -7.29
CA ARG A 518 32.35 -2.06 -6.92
C ARG A 518 31.60 -3.27 -6.37
N GLU A 519 30.59 -3.05 -5.52
CA GLU A 519 29.86 -4.10 -4.80
C GLU A 519 28.53 -4.50 -5.47
N GLU A 520 28.28 -4.06 -6.71
CA GLU A 520 27.00 -4.19 -7.41
C GLU A 520 26.40 -5.60 -7.34
N SER A 521 27.25 -6.63 -7.54
CA SER A 521 26.83 -8.04 -7.52
C SER A 521 26.37 -8.55 -6.15
N GLN A 522 26.82 -7.92 -5.07
CA GLN A 522 26.40 -8.24 -3.71
C GLN A 522 25.13 -7.46 -3.33
N LEU A 523 25.07 -6.19 -3.75
CA LEU A 523 23.98 -5.27 -3.43
C LEU A 523 22.68 -5.62 -4.16
N PHE A 524 22.77 -6.06 -5.42
CA PHE A 524 21.61 -6.24 -6.30
C PHE A 524 21.52 -7.64 -6.89
N ILE A 525 20.30 -8.10 -7.13
CA ILE A 525 19.99 -9.30 -7.89
C ILE A 525 20.18 -8.99 -9.38
N ILE A 526 21.39 -9.23 -9.89
CA ILE A 526 21.75 -9.00 -11.31
C ILE A 526 21.17 -10.07 -12.22
N ARG A 527 21.04 -11.32 -11.73
CA ARG A 527 20.54 -12.46 -12.49
C ARG A 527 19.41 -13.13 -11.73
N CYS A 528 18.29 -13.32 -12.42
CA CYS A 528 17.19 -14.14 -11.93
C CYS A 528 17.32 -15.54 -12.55
N GLU A 529 16.99 -16.55 -11.76
CA GLU A 529 17.00 -17.94 -12.23
C GLU A 529 15.69 -18.25 -12.96
N TYR A 530 15.77 -19.14 -13.95
CA TYR A 530 14.63 -19.59 -14.73
C TYR A 530 14.42 -21.09 -14.53
N PHE A 531 13.16 -21.50 -14.46
CA PHE A 531 12.77 -22.90 -14.32
C PHE A 531 11.96 -23.40 -15.51
#